data_AF-D2HDX7-F1
#
_entry.id   AF-D2HDX7-F1
#
_cell.length_a   1.000
_cell.length_b   1.000
_cell.length_c   1.000
_cell.angle_alpha   90.00
_cell.angle_beta   90.00
_cell.angle_gamma   90.00
#
_symmetry.space_group_name_H-M   'P 1'
#
loop_
_entity.id
_entity.type
_entity.pdbx_description
1 polymer ?
#
loop_
_entity_poly.entity_id
_entity_poly.type
_entity_poly.pdbx_seq_one_letter_code
_entity_poly.pdbx_strand_id
1 'polypeptide(L)'
;MEPGRIENLSVVYQSPDFLVVNKHWDLRIDSKMWRETPTLQKQLRHHFPELADPDTYYGFRFCHQLDFSTSGALCVALNKAAAGSAYKCFKERRVTKAYLALVRGHVQENRMTINYAIGRNSTEGRAHTMCIEGTLGCENPKPSLTELVVLEHGLYAGDPVSKVLLQPLTGRTHQLRVHCSALSHPVVGDLTYGQAPDQEDQPFRMMLHAFYLRIPTHTERVEACTPDPFVPALDACWSPHTLVQSLDQLVQVLKAAPDPDPTEGSPGPRSTPMPPSKPRETEAQRSSCLQWLSEWTLEPDN
;
A
#
# COMPACT_ATOMS: atom_id res chain seq x y z
N MET A 1 -13.62 0.92 18.66
CA MET A 1 -13.48 -0.16 17.66
C MET A 1 -12.57 -1.25 18.20
N GLU A 2 -12.75 -2.51 17.79
CA GLU A 2 -11.94 -3.64 18.30
C GLU A 2 -10.59 -3.77 17.57
N PRO A 3 -9.52 -4.21 18.26
CA PRO A 3 -8.23 -4.47 17.62
C PRO A 3 -8.26 -5.76 16.78
N GLY A 4 -7.29 -5.90 15.87
CA GLY A 4 -7.15 -7.09 15.03
C GLY A 4 -6.81 -8.33 15.85
N ARG A 5 -7.64 -9.38 15.76
CA ARG A 5 -7.46 -10.68 16.42
C ARG A 5 -7.29 -11.80 15.39
N ILE A 6 -6.78 -12.96 15.82
CA ILE A 6 -6.50 -14.09 14.91
C ILE A 6 -7.79 -14.62 14.26
N GLU A 7 -8.91 -14.53 14.97
CA GLU A 7 -10.24 -15.03 14.59
C GLU A 7 -11.01 -14.06 13.67
N ASN A 8 -10.48 -12.84 13.46
CA ASN A 8 -11.16 -11.76 12.75
C ASN A 8 -10.56 -11.55 11.35
N LEU A 9 -11.01 -12.34 10.38
CA LEU A 9 -10.63 -12.18 8.97
C LEU A 9 -11.82 -11.75 8.11
N SER A 10 -11.70 -10.61 7.42
CA SER A 10 -12.69 -10.15 6.46
C SER A 10 -12.21 -10.45 5.04
N VAL A 11 -12.93 -11.33 4.35
CA VAL A 11 -12.70 -11.65 2.94
C VAL A 11 -13.66 -10.81 2.09
N VAL A 12 -13.13 -10.11 1.08
CA VAL A 12 -13.91 -9.25 0.17
C VAL A 12 -13.94 -9.79 -1.26
N TYR A 13 -13.09 -10.75 -1.58
CA TYR A 13 -13.06 -11.44 -2.87
C TYR A 13 -12.42 -12.81 -2.71
N GLN A 14 -12.96 -13.83 -3.38
CA GLN A 14 -12.39 -15.17 -3.41
C GLN A 14 -12.65 -15.84 -4.76
N SER A 15 -11.62 -16.42 -5.33
CA SER A 15 -11.65 -17.25 -6.54
C SER A 15 -10.77 -18.49 -6.34
N PRO A 16 -10.70 -19.42 -7.30
CA PRO A 16 -9.74 -20.54 -7.25
C PRO A 16 -8.27 -20.09 -7.22
N ASP A 17 -7.96 -18.92 -7.78
CA ASP A 17 -6.58 -18.43 -7.94
C ASP A 17 -6.20 -17.33 -6.94
N PHE A 18 -7.18 -16.59 -6.42
CA PHE A 18 -6.94 -15.39 -5.60
C PHE A 18 -7.88 -15.26 -4.41
N LEU A 19 -7.36 -14.64 -3.35
CA LEU A 19 -8.09 -14.20 -2.18
C LEU A 19 -7.76 -12.73 -1.92
N VAL A 20 -8.78 -11.87 -1.79
CA VAL A 20 -8.58 -10.49 -1.32
C VAL A 20 -9.24 -10.33 0.03
N VAL A 21 -8.44 -9.89 1.00
CA VAL A 21 -8.87 -9.62 2.37
C VAL A 21 -8.96 -8.12 2.61
N ASN A 22 -9.85 -7.71 3.49
CA ASN A 22 -9.83 -6.39 4.10
C ASN A 22 -8.94 -6.46 5.34
N LYS A 23 -7.63 -6.21 5.15
CA LYS A 23 -6.63 -6.25 6.22
C LYS A 23 -7.00 -5.25 7.32
N HIS A 24 -6.96 -5.68 8.57
CA HIS A 24 -7.16 -4.80 9.71
C HIS A 24 -6.07 -3.71 9.80
N TRP A 25 -6.38 -2.58 10.43
CA TRP A 25 -5.38 -1.59 10.83
C TRP A 25 -4.50 -2.13 11.97
N ASP A 26 -3.29 -1.59 12.11
CA ASP A 26 -2.26 -2.03 13.06
C ASP A 26 -2.04 -3.55 13.07
N LEU A 27 -2.04 -4.13 11.88
CA LEU A 27 -1.81 -5.56 11.68
C LEU A 27 -0.70 -5.75 10.65
N ARG A 28 0.37 -6.45 11.05
CA ARG A 28 1.46 -6.83 10.14
C ARG A 28 0.98 -7.91 9.19
N ILE A 29 1.49 -7.89 7.96
CA ILE A 29 1.26 -8.97 6.99
C ILE A 29 1.91 -10.25 7.51
N ASP A 30 3.20 -10.18 7.81
CA ASP A 30 4.01 -11.26 8.35
C ASP A 30 4.93 -10.75 9.49
N SER A 31 5.57 -11.67 10.19
CA SER A 31 6.58 -11.34 11.21
C SER A 31 7.57 -12.49 11.34
N LYS A 32 8.86 -12.16 11.44
CA LYS A 32 9.93 -13.08 11.86
C LYS A 32 10.09 -13.16 13.38
N MET A 33 9.44 -12.28 14.13
CA MET A 33 9.59 -12.24 15.59
C MET A 33 8.69 -13.30 16.24
N TRP A 34 9.28 -14.11 17.11
CA TRP A 34 8.65 -15.21 17.82
C TRP A 34 7.54 -14.79 18.81
N ARG A 35 7.51 -13.52 19.23
CA ARG A 35 6.45 -13.02 20.12
C ARG A 35 5.10 -13.04 19.41
N GLU A 36 4.08 -13.45 20.14
CA GLU A 36 2.67 -13.71 19.79
C GLU A 36 1.89 -12.54 19.19
N THR A 37 2.50 -11.75 18.31
CA THR A 37 1.79 -10.71 17.59
C THR A 37 0.83 -11.35 16.58
N PRO A 38 -0.45 -10.92 16.55
CA PRO A 38 -1.34 -11.28 15.48
C PRO A 38 -0.79 -10.72 14.17
N THR A 39 -0.80 -11.54 13.13
CA THR A 39 -0.42 -11.16 11.77
C THR A 39 -1.50 -11.64 10.81
N LEU A 40 -1.60 -11.01 9.64
CA LEU A 40 -2.50 -11.49 8.62
C LEU A 40 -2.15 -12.93 8.19
N GLN A 41 -0.86 -13.28 8.15
CA GLN A 41 -0.41 -14.65 7.90
C GLN A 41 -1.02 -15.66 8.90
N LYS A 42 -1.08 -15.31 10.20
CA LYS A 42 -1.67 -16.16 11.22
C LYS A 42 -3.20 -16.23 11.09
N GLN A 43 -3.86 -15.11 10.77
CA GLN A 43 -5.29 -15.09 10.47
C GLN A 43 -5.61 -16.00 9.28
N LEU A 44 -4.90 -15.86 8.16
CA LEU A 44 -5.07 -16.70 6.99
C LEU A 44 -4.88 -18.19 7.30
N ARG A 45 -3.85 -18.54 8.07
CA ARG A 45 -3.60 -19.93 8.46
C ARG A 45 -4.65 -20.49 9.42
N HIS A 46 -5.24 -19.64 10.26
CA HIS A 46 -6.33 -20.03 11.15
C HIS A 46 -7.63 -20.31 10.38
N HIS A 47 -7.98 -19.45 9.42
CA HIS A 47 -9.23 -19.55 8.66
C HIS A 47 -9.16 -20.48 7.45
N PHE A 48 -7.99 -20.58 6.81
CA PHE A 48 -7.75 -21.33 5.58
C PHE A 48 -6.45 -22.15 5.66
N PRO A 49 -6.34 -23.10 6.61
CA PRO A 49 -5.15 -23.94 6.74
C PRO A 49 -4.84 -24.72 5.46
N GLU A 50 -5.85 -25.07 4.67
CA GLU A 50 -5.74 -25.77 3.39
C GLU A 50 -5.16 -24.93 2.26
N LEU A 51 -5.22 -23.59 2.37
CA LEU A 51 -4.62 -22.67 1.39
C LEU A 51 -3.16 -22.35 1.70
N ALA A 52 -2.61 -22.88 2.80
CA ALA A 52 -1.22 -22.69 3.16
C ALA A 52 -0.30 -23.47 2.20
N ASP A 53 0.61 -22.77 1.56
CA ASP A 53 1.57 -23.30 0.60
C ASP A 53 2.91 -23.63 1.30
N PRO A 54 3.24 -24.92 1.50
CA PRO A 54 4.44 -25.34 2.23
C PRO A 54 5.74 -24.98 1.50
N ASP A 55 5.68 -24.71 0.18
CA ASP A 55 6.84 -24.30 -0.62
C ASP A 55 7.16 -22.80 -0.44
N THR A 56 6.40 -22.10 0.41
CA THR A 56 6.61 -20.68 0.69
C THR A 56 7.00 -20.48 2.14
N TYR A 57 7.96 -19.59 2.36
CA TYR A 57 8.47 -19.30 3.71
C TYR A 57 7.38 -18.86 4.70
N TYR A 58 6.33 -18.17 4.24
CA TYR A 58 5.24 -17.68 5.08
C TYR A 58 3.92 -18.44 4.91
N GLY A 59 3.88 -19.51 4.11
CA GLY A 59 2.66 -20.25 3.80
C GLY A 59 1.69 -19.56 2.83
N PHE A 60 1.91 -18.30 2.43
CA PHE A 60 1.02 -17.59 1.52
C PHE A 60 1.80 -16.69 0.56
N ARG A 61 1.25 -16.48 -0.64
CA ARG A 61 1.87 -15.67 -1.71
C ARG A 61 1.21 -14.30 -1.77
N PHE A 62 1.62 -13.38 -0.90
CA PHE A 62 1.15 -11.98 -0.93
C PHE A 62 1.56 -11.29 -2.24
N CYS A 63 0.60 -10.79 -3.01
CA CYS A 63 0.85 -10.18 -4.32
C CYS A 63 1.45 -8.77 -4.22
N HIS A 64 1.19 -8.08 -3.11
CA HIS A 64 1.74 -6.77 -2.79
C HIS A 64 1.80 -6.57 -1.27
N GLN A 65 2.27 -5.40 -0.85
CA GLN A 65 2.32 -5.00 0.55
C GLN A 65 1.33 -3.88 0.86
N LEU A 66 1.08 -3.73 2.16
CA LEU A 66 0.31 -2.64 2.76
C LEU A 66 0.96 -2.33 4.11
N ASP A 67 1.08 -1.04 4.45
CA ASP A 67 1.72 -0.62 5.71
C ASP A 67 1.00 -1.23 6.92
N PHE A 68 1.74 -1.40 8.02
CA PHE A 68 1.21 -1.93 9.30
C PHE A 68 -0.10 -1.24 9.71
N SER A 69 -0.09 0.09 9.80
CA SER A 69 -1.23 0.89 10.26
C SER A 69 -2.31 1.11 9.20
N THR A 70 -2.04 0.77 7.94
CA THR A 70 -3.03 0.93 6.86
C THR A 70 -3.94 -0.30 6.80
N SER A 71 -5.25 -0.10 6.81
CA SER A 71 -6.23 -1.18 6.59
C SER A 71 -6.61 -1.31 5.11
N GLY A 72 -7.34 -2.35 4.73
CA GLY A 72 -8.01 -2.43 3.42
C GLY A 72 -7.54 -3.59 2.55
N ALA A 73 -7.88 -3.51 1.26
CA ALA A 73 -7.66 -4.57 0.28
C ALA A 73 -6.20 -5.02 0.19
N LEU A 74 -5.97 -6.31 0.45
CA LEU A 74 -4.70 -6.99 0.21
C LEU A 74 -4.95 -8.30 -0.53
N CYS A 75 -4.32 -8.46 -1.69
CA CYS A 75 -4.46 -9.66 -2.52
C CYS A 75 -3.40 -10.72 -2.20
N VAL A 76 -3.85 -11.97 -2.09
CA VAL A 76 -3.06 -13.20 -1.90
C VAL A 76 -3.34 -14.11 -3.08
N ALA A 77 -2.28 -14.58 -3.73
CA ALA A 77 -2.39 -15.64 -4.74
C ALA A 77 -2.38 -17.01 -4.08
N LEU A 78 -3.25 -17.90 -4.55
CA LEU A 78 -3.44 -19.25 -3.98
C LEU A 78 -2.57 -20.31 -4.65
N ASN A 79 -1.88 -19.95 -5.74
CA ASN A 79 -0.90 -20.81 -6.40
C ASN A 79 0.22 -20.01 -7.08
N LYS A 80 1.26 -20.72 -7.52
CA LYS A 80 2.46 -20.12 -8.14
C LYS A 80 2.17 -19.38 -9.45
N ALA A 81 1.24 -19.89 -10.27
CA ALA A 81 0.89 -19.27 -11.54
C ALA A 81 0.16 -17.94 -11.33
N ALA A 82 -0.83 -17.92 -10.43
CA ALA A 82 -1.54 -16.73 -9.99
C ALA A 82 -0.58 -15.68 -9.43
N ALA A 83 0.37 -16.08 -8.57
CA ALA A 83 1.37 -15.18 -8.00
C ALA A 83 2.26 -14.54 -9.09
N GLY A 84 2.72 -15.32 -10.07
CA GLY A 84 3.50 -14.81 -11.19
C GLY A 84 2.71 -13.82 -12.07
N SER A 85 1.44 -14.12 -12.32
CA SER A 85 0.53 -13.27 -13.10
C SER A 85 0.28 -11.93 -12.42
N ALA A 86 -0.03 -11.94 -11.12
CA ALA A 86 -0.20 -10.72 -10.33
C ALA A 86 1.11 -9.92 -10.23
N TYR A 87 2.26 -10.57 -9.98
CA TYR A 87 3.56 -9.92 -9.96
C TYR A 87 3.85 -9.14 -11.26
N LYS A 88 3.55 -9.74 -12.41
CA LYS A 88 3.69 -9.09 -13.72
C LYS A 88 2.84 -7.82 -13.80
N CYS A 89 1.59 -7.85 -13.32
CA CYS A 89 0.71 -6.68 -13.29
C CYS A 89 1.28 -5.54 -12.45
N PHE A 90 1.82 -5.83 -11.26
CA PHE A 90 2.45 -4.82 -10.40
C PHE A 90 3.74 -4.26 -11.02
N LYS A 91 4.57 -5.12 -11.59
CA LYS A 91 5.83 -4.73 -12.23
C LYS A 91 5.60 -3.81 -13.44
N GLU A 92 4.56 -4.11 -14.23
CA GLU A 92 4.16 -3.35 -15.41
C GLU A 92 3.24 -2.18 -15.09
N ARG A 93 2.95 -1.92 -13.81
CA ARG A 93 2.08 -0.82 -13.34
C ARG A 93 0.65 -0.85 -13.90
N ARG A 94 0.14 -2.04 -14.24
CA ARG A 94 -1.24 -2.23 -14.74
C ARG A 94 -2.29 -2.32 -13.63
N VAL A 95 -1.87 -2.30 -12.36
CA VAL A 95 -2.77 -2.39 -11.20
C VAL A 95 -3.38 -1.03 -10.90
N THR A 96 -4.71 -0.99 -10.75
CA THR A 96 -5.41 0.22 -10.27
C THR A 96 -5.65 0.10 -8.78
N LYS A 97 -5.33 1.17 -8.04
CA LYS A 97 -5.53 1.24 -6.59
C LYS A 97 -6.15 2.59 -6.24
N ALA A 98 -7.12 2.58 -5.33
CA ALA A 98 -7.59 3.81 -4.69
C ALA A 98 -7.75 3.61 -3.19
N TYR A 99 -7.54 4.67 -2.44
CA TYR A 99 -7.52 4.68 -0.99
C TYR A 99 -8.45 5.77 -0.48
N LEU A 100 -9.13 5.50 0.63
CA LEU A 100 -9.79 6.54 1.40
C LEU A 100 -8.86 7.03 2.49
N ALA A 101 -8.93 8.31 2.82
CA ALA A 101 -8.28 8.86 3.99
C ALA A 101 -9.07 10.01 4.63
N LEU A 102 -8.90 10.19 5.94
CA LEU A 102 -9.16 11.47 6.60
C LEU A 102 -7.83 12.21 6.75
N VAL A 103 -7.73 13.41 6.20
CA VAL A 103 -6.54 14.26 6.26
C VAL A 103 -6.81 15.53 7.05
N ARG A 104 -5.82 16.01 7.81
CA ARG A 104 -5.93 17.23 8.64
C ARG A 104 -6.22 18.45 7.77
N GLY A 105 -7.06 19.36 8.26
CA GLY A 105 -7.47 20.59 7.60
C GLY A 105 -8.51 20.39 6.50
N HIS A 106 -9.05 21.51 6.00
CA HIS A 106 -9.96 21.54 4.85
C HIS A 106 -9.17 21.82 3.56
N VAL A 107 -8.97 20.78 2.75
CA VAL A 107 -8.34 20.89 1.43
C VAL A 107 -9.29 21.67 0.52
N GLN A 108 -8.83 22.80 -0.01
CA GLN A 108 -9.71 23.72 -0.76
C GLN A 108 -9.93 23.27 -2.20
N GLU A 109 -8.90 22.70 -2.83
CA GLU A 109 -8.97 22.20 -4.20
C GLU A 109 -9.66 20.84 -4.24
N ASN A 110 -10.77 20.75 -4.97
CA ASN A 110 -11.54 19.51 -5.11
C ASN A 110 -10.73 18.35 -5.72
N ARG A 111 -9.74 18.66 -6.57
CA ARG A 111 -8.88 17.67 -7.22
C ARG A 111 -7.46 18.20 -7.35
N MET A 112 -6.49 17.36 -7.02
CA MET A 112 -5.06 17.70 -7.09
C MET A 112 -4.22 16.55 -7.62
N THR A 113 -3.14 16.90 -8.32
CA THR A 113 -2.08 15.98 -8.73
C THR A 113 -0.83 16.30 -7.93
N ILE A 114 -0.32 15.32 -7.18
CA ILE A 114 0.85 15.45 -6.32
C ILE A 114 2.00 14.68 -6.95
N ASN A 115 3.04 15.39 -7.39
CA ASN A 115 4.13 14.84 -8.21
C ASN A 115 5.53 15.00 -7.59
N TYR A 116 5.63 15.32 -6.30
CA TYR A 116 6.91 15.37 -5.60
C TYR A 116 7.60 14.00 -5.64
N ALA A 117 8.83 13.94 -6.15
CA ALA A 117 9.61 12.72 -6.06
C ALA A 117 9.88 12.33 -4.60
N ILE A 118 9.90 11.03 -4.28
CA ILE A 118 10.10 10.54 -2.90
C ILE A 118 11.44 9.82 -2.81
N GLY A 119 12.26 10.22 -1.84
CA GLY A 119 13.55 9.62 -1.48
C GLY A 119 13.57 9.08 -0.04
N ARG A 120 14.69 8.47 0.33
CA ARG A 120 14.94 8.09 1.73
C ARG A 120 15.40 9.32 2.52
N ASN A 121 14.96 9.44 3.77
CA ASN A 121 15.49 10.46 4.67
C ASN A 121 16.71 9.90 5.42
N SER A 122 17.88 10.51 5.25
CA SER A 122 19.10 10.12 5.97
C SER A 122 19.34 10.90 7.27
N THR A 123 18.55 11.95 7.54
CA THR A 123 18.76 12.86 8.68
C THR A 123 17.93 12.50 9.91
N GLU A 124 16.69 12.05 9.73
CA GLU A 124 15.77 11.76 10.84
C GLU A 124 15.67 10.25 11.15
N GLY A 125 16.56 9.45 10.57
CA GLY A 125 16.70 8.02 10.86
C GLY A 125 15.41 7.20 10.64
N ARG A 126 15.11 6.29 11.58
CA ARG A 126 13.93 5.40 11.51
C ARG A 126 12.60 6.10 11.80
N ALA A 127 12.62 7.31 12.37
CA ALA A 127 11.41 8.04 12.75
C ALA A 127 10.61 8.50 11.52
N HIS A 128 11.30 8.99 10.49
CA HIS A 128 10.69 9.41 9.21
C HIS A 128 11.45 8.78 8.05
N THR A 129 11.15 7.54 7.67
CA THR A 129 12.01 6.78 6.71
C THR A 129 12.07 7.38 5.29
N MET A 130 11.07 8.18 4.92
CA MET A 130 10.87 8.69 3.56
C MET A 130 10.62 10.19 3.61
N CYS A 131 11.04 10.93 2.58
CA CYS A 131 10.82 12.37 2.46
C CYS A 131 10.68 12.77 0.98
N ILE A 132 10.22 13.99 0.72
CA ILE A 132 10.08 14.52 -0.63
C ILE A 132 11.39 15.11 -1.14
N GLU A 133 11.55 15.22 -2.45
CA GLU A 133 12.68 15.94 -3.05
C GLU A 133 12.77 17.39 -2.52
N GLY A 134 13.99 17.88 -2.34
CA GLY A 134 14.26 19.23 -1.84
C GLY A 134 14.29 19.35 -0.30
N THR A 135 13.83 18.36 0.47
CA THR A 135 14.05 18.36 1.93
C THR A 135 15.49 17.99 2.27
N LEU A 136 15.98 18.51 3.40
CA LEU A 136 17.30 18.15 3.91
C LEU A 136 17.38 16.63 4.14
N GLY A 137 18.47 16.00 3.70
CA GLY A 137 18.65 14.55 3.86
C GLY A 137 17.87 13.67 2.88
N CYS A 138 17.24 14.23 1.85
CA CYS A 138 16.55 13.43 0.83
C CYS A 138 17.54 12.76 -0.13
N GLU A 139 17.62 11.44 -0.08
CA GLU A 139 18.51 10.64 -0.90
C GLU A 139 17.76 9.79 -1.93
N ASN A 140 18.30 9.76 -3.15
CA ASN A 140 17.80 8.96 -4.28
C ASN A 140 16.28 9.13 -4.52
N PRO A 141 15.79 10.38 -4.72
CA PRO A 141 14.38 10.62 -4.97
C PRO A 141 13.95 9.94 -6.26
N LYS A 142 12.81 9.24 -6.20
CA LYS A 142 12.23 8.55 -7.35
C LYS A 142 10.90 9.20 -7.73
N PRO A 143 10.57 9.25 -9.03
CA PRO A 143 9.28 9.78 -9.47
C PRO A 143 8.11 9.12 -8.74
N SER A 144 7.23 9.97 -8.23
CA SER A 144 6.02 9.59 -7.51
C SER A 144 4.86 10.42 -8.02
N LEU A 145 3.69 9.81 -8.15
CA LEU A 145 2.49 10.49 -8.61
C LEU A 145 1.26 9.95 -7.87
N THR A 146 0.51 10.87 -7.28
CA THR A 146 -0.74 10.60 -6.57
C THR A 146 -1.80 11.59 -7.03
N GLU A 147 -2.95 11.07 -7.44
CA GLU A 147 -4.15 11.87 -7.66
C GLU A 147 -4.96 11.91 -6.35
N LEU A 148 -5.39 13.10 -5.94
CA LEU A 148 -6.22 13.33 -4.76
C LEU A 148 -7.54 13.96 -5.21
N VAL A 149 -8.65 13.43 -4.69
CA VAL A 149 -10.00 13.96 -4.90
C VAL A 149 -10.66 14.16 -3.54
N VAL A 150 -11.16 15.36 -3.26
CA VAL A 150 -11.87 15.68 -2.01
C VAL A 150 -13.31 15.17 -2.10
N LEU A 151 -13.71 14.38 -1.11
CA LEU A 151 -15.05 13.81 -1.02
C LEU A 151 -15.93 14.67 -0.12
N GLU A 152 -15.46 14.95 1.10
CA GLU A 152 -16.21 15.63 2.14
C GLU A 152 -15.29 16.50 2.99
N HIS A 153 -15.82 17.61 3.52
CA HIS A 153 -15.23 18.32 4.66
C HIS A 153 -16.04 18.03 5.91
N GLY A 154 -15.34 17.96 7.04
CA GLY A 154 -15.95 17.68 8.32
C GLY A 154 -15.03 18.03 9.48
N LEU A 155 -15.40 17.52 10.64
CA LEU A 155 -14.58 17.53 11.84
C LEU A 155 -14.24 16.09 12.25
N TYR A 156 -13.04 15.87 12.76
CA TYR A 156 -12.66 14.65 13.46
C TYR A 156 -12.25 14.99 14.88
N ALA A 157 -13.00 14.51 15.87
CA ALA A 157 -12.80 14.85 17.29
C ALA A 157 -12.75 16.37 17.57
N GLY A 158 -13.46 17.17 16.76
CA GLY A 158 -13.51 18.63 16.87
C GLY A 158 -12.54 19.39 15.94
N ASP A 159 -11.54 18.72 15.39
CA ASP A 159 -10.56 19.34 14.48
C ASP A 159 -11.02 19.29 13.02
N PRO A 160 -10.74 20.33 12.20
CA PRO A 160 -11.07 20.32 10.78
C PRO A 160 -10.31 19.21 10.03
N VAL A 161 -11.03 18.41 9.24
CA VAL A 161 -10.45 17.38 8.38
C VAL A 161 -11.19 17.27 7.04
N SER A 162 -10.53 16.71 6.04
CA SER A 162 -11.11 16.37 4.75
C SER A 162 -11.10 14.86 4.56
N LYS A 163 -12.22 14.30 4.10
CA LYS A 163 -12.25 12.95 3.55
C LYS A 163 -11.86 13.00 2.09
N VAL A 164 -10.86 12.21 1.71
CA VAL A 164 -10.28 12.22 0.37
C VAL A 164 -10.20 10.81 -0.22
N LEU A 165 -10.33 10.73 -1.54
CA LEU A 165 -9.97 9.57 -2.35
C LEU A 165 -8.59 9.81 -2.97
N LEU A 166 -7.67 8.88 -2.74
CA LEU A 166 -6.29 8.93 -3.20
C LEU A 166 -6.01 7.80 -4.19
N GLN A 167 -5.57 8.13 -5.41
CA GLN A 167 -5.15 7.15 -6.41
C GLN A 167 -3.65 7.28 -6.68
N PRO A 168 -2.80 6.41 -6.08
CA PRO A 168 -1.37 6.39 -6.37
C PRO A 168 -1.11 5.71 -7.73
N LEU A 169 -0.57 6.47 -8.68
CA LEU A 169 -0.14 5.97 -10.00
C LEU A 169 1.27 5.35 -9.96
N THR A 170 1.98 5.58 -8.87
CA THR A 170 3.24 4.91 -8.52
C THR A 170 3.09 4.11 -7.21
N GLY A 171 4.15 3.41 -6.80
CA GLY A 171 4.17 2.67 -5.54
C GLY A 171 5.48 2.88 -4.80
N ARG A 172 5.67 4.05 -4.19
CA ARG A 172 6.78 4.28 -3.26
C ARG A 172 6.35 3.93 -1.83
N THR A 173 7.32 3.59 -0.99
CA THR A 173 7.10 3.37 0.44
C THR A 173 6.48 4.61 1.05
N HIS A 174 5.41 4.43 1.83
CA HIS A 174 4.66 5.51 2.50
C HIS A 174 4.16 6.64 1.57
N GLN A 175 4.05 6.40 0.26
CA GLN A 175 3.82 7.46 -0.74
C GLN A 175 2.66 8.40 -0.40
N LEU A 176 1.49 7.83 -0.09
CA LEU A 176 0.29 8.61 0.20
C LEU A 176 0.46 9.48 1.44
N ARG A 177 1.08 8.92 2.48
CA ARG A 177 1.31 9.56 3.77
C ARG A 177 2.27 10.75 3.63
N VAL A 178 3.40 10.52 2.94
CA VAL A 178 4.39 11.56 2.63
C VAL A 178 3.79 12.66 1.74
N HIS A 179 3.05 12.30 0.69
CA HIS A 179 2.43 13.29 -0.20
C HIS A 179 1.38 14.13 0.53
N CYS A 180 0.51 13.53 1.36
CA CYS A 180 -0.49 14.26 2.13
C CYS A 180 0.18 15.19 3.15
N SER A 181 1.21 14.72 3.85
CA SER A 181 2.03 15.54 4.76
C SER A 181 2.73 16.71 4.03
N ALA A 182 3.29 16.47 2.83
CA ALA A 182 3.91 17.51 2.01
C ALA A 182 2.96 18.63 1.58
N LEU A 183 1.67 18.32 1.46
CA LEU A 183 0.62 19.32 1.22
C LEU A 183 0.15 20.04 2.48
N SER A 184 0.80 19.82 3.63
CA SER A 184 0.35 20.30 4.94
C SER A 184 -1.02 19.76 5.37
N HIS A 185 -1.43 18.61 4.79
CA HIS A 185 -2.66 17.90 5.10
C HIS A 185 -2.34 16.44 5.45
N PRO A 186 -1.58 16.17 6.53
CA PRO A 186 -1.21 14.80 6.86
C PRO A 186 -2.43 13.93 7.20
N VAL A 187 -2.26 12.62 7.07
CA VAL A 187 -3.29 11.65 7.44
C VAL A 187 -3.52 11.69 8.95
N VAL A 188 -4.78 11.75 9.37
CA VAL A 188 -5.17 11.72 10.78
C VAL A 188 -4.71 10.41 11.42
N GLY A 189 -4.05 10.50 12.58
CA GLY A 189 -3.50 9.35 13.32
C GLY A 189 -2.20 8.80 12.73
N ASP A 190 -1.54 9.52 11.82
CA ASP A 190 -0.22 9.12 11.29
C ASP A 190 0.89 9.54 12.25
N LEU A 191 1.29 8.62 13.13
CA LEU A 191 2.38 8.82 14.10
C LEU A 191 3.77 9.07 13.46
N THR A 192 3.90 8.85 12.15
CA THR A 192 5.18 9.02 11.43
C THR A 192 5.19 10.28 10.59
N TYR A 193 4.10 10.73 9.96
CA TYR A 193 4.12 11.89 9.06
C TYR A 193 3.12 12.98 9.42
N GLY A 194 2.42 12.79 10.54
CA GLY A 194 1.43 13.71 11.07
C GLY A 194 2.00 14.93 11.77
N GLN A 195 1.10 15.66 12.44
CA GLN A 195 1.47 16.78 13.30
C GLN A 195 2.22 16.30 14.56
N ALA A 196 2.39 17.19 15.54
CA ALA A 196 3.02 16.86 16.79
C ALA A 196 2.40 15.59 17.43
N PRO A 197 3.22 14.71 18.07
CA PRO A 197 2.77 13.39 18.51
C PRO A 197 1.52 13.39 19.39
N ASP A 198 1.33 14.43 20.20
CA ASP A 198 0.19 14.65 21.10
C ASP A 198 -1.15 14.89 20.40
N GLN A 199 -1.13 15.18 19.10
CA GLN A 199 -2.35 15.32 18.28
C GLN A 199 -2.66 14.05 17.50
N GLU A 200 -1.63 13.27 17.14
CA GLU A 200 -1.77 12.09 16.28
C GLU A 200 -1.81 10.78 17.06
N ASP A 201 -1.55 10.80 18.37
CA ASP A 201 -1.76 9.67 19.29
C ASP A 201 -3.20 9.56 19.81
N GLN A 202 -4.01 10.61 19.67
CA GLN A 202 -5.40 10.63 20.12
C GLN A 202 -6.35 9.79 19.25
N PRO A 203 -6.28 9.81 17.90
CA PRO A 203 -7.08 8.92 17.07
C PRO A 203 -6.72 7.46 17.35
N PHE A 204 -7.71 6.58 17.46
CA PHE A 204 -7.49 5.16 17.79
C PHE A 204 -6.74 4.37 16.70
N ARG A 205 -6.52 4.96 15.52
CA ARG A 205 -5.81 4.39 14.37
C ARG A 205 -5.39 5.46 13.37
N MET A 206 -4.53 5.09 12.44
CA MET A 206 -4.29 5.87 11.22
C MET A 206 -5.47 5.75 10.24
N MET A 207 -5.95 6.91 9.77
CA MET A 207 -7.10 7.04 8.88
C MET A 207 -6.72 6.92 7.41
N LEU A 208 -6.07 5.81 7.05
CA LEU A 208 -5.78 5.42 5.68
C LEU A 208 -6.31 4.01 5.40
N HIS A 209 -7.04 3.86 4.31
CA HIS A 209 -7.70 2.61 3.94
C HIS A 209 -7.55 2.31 2.45
N ALA A 210 -6.97 1.15 2.11
CA ALA A 210 -6.93 0.63 0.74
C ALA A 210 -8.34 0.18 0.32
N PHE A 211 -9.04 1.06 -0.39
CA PHE A 211 -10.47 0.96 -0.64
C PHE A 211 -10.80 0.16 -1.91
N TYR A 212 -10.07 0.44 -2.99
CA TYR A 212 -10.29 -0.20 -4.29
C TYR A 212 -8.99 -0.81 -4.81
N LEU A 213 -9.08 -2.03 -5.29
CA LEU A 213 -7.98 -2.78 -5.88
C LEU A 213 -8.45 -3.49 -7.15
N ARG A 214 -7.76 -3.27 -8.26
CA ARG A 214 -7.96 -4.02 -9.50
C ARG A 214 -6.64 -4.55 -10.05
N ILE A 215 -6.54 -5.86 -10.19
CA ILE A 215 -5.39 -6.57 -10.76
C ILE A 215 -5.85 -7.29 -12.03
N PRO A 216 -5.57 -6.75 -13.24
CA PRO A 216 -5.97 -7.36 -14.50
C PRO A 216 -4.97 -8.45 -14.89
N THR A 217 -5.06 -9.60 -14.22
CA THR A 217 -4.22 -10.76 -14.55
C THR A 217 -4.65 -11.38 -15.87
N HIS A 218 -3.82 -12.24 -16.46
CA HIS A 218 -4.15 -12.88 -17.73
C HIS A 218 -5.37 -13.81 -17.63
N THR A 219 -5.52 -14.51 -16.51
CA THR A 219 -6.58 -15.52 -16.31
C THR A 219 -7.82 -14.94 -15.65
N GLU A 220 -7.65 -13.87 -14.86
CA GLU A 220 -8.70 -13.33 -14.01
C GLU A 220 -8.51 -11.83 -13.77
N ARG A 221 -9.60 -11.07 -13.87
CA ARG A 221 -9.63 -9.67 -13.43
C ARG A 221 -10.05 -9.62 -11.97
N VAL A 222 -9.07 -9.64 -11.06
CA VAL A 222 -9.31 -9.53 -9.62
C VAL A 222 -9.71 -8.09 -9.31
N GLU A 223 -10.94 -7.86 -8.88
CA GLU A 223 -11.46 -6.53 -8.59
C GLU A 223 -12.21 -6.53 -7.26
N ALA A 224 -11.76 -5.72 -6.31
CA ALA A 224 -12.33 -5.62 -4.98
C ALA A 224 -12.55 -4.16 -4.60
N CYS A 225 -13.73 -3.89 -4.04
CA CYS A 225 -14.10 -2.62 -3.42
C CYS A 225 -14.52 -2.94 -1.99
N THR A 226 -13.74 -2.51 -1.00
CA THR A 226 -14.04 -2.75 0.42
C THR A 226 -15.15 -1.82 0.90
N PRO A 227 -15.79 -2.11 2.05
CA PRO A 227 -16.64 -1.13 2.73
C PRO A 227 -15.84 0.10 3.15
N ASP A 228 -16.48 1.27 3.11
CA ASP A 228 -15.90 2.52 3.61
C ASP A 228 -15.87 2.52 5.16
N PRO A 229 -14.69 2.54 5.80
CA PRO A 229 -14.59 2.56 7.25
C PRO A 229 -14.77 3.96 7.87
N PHE A 230 -14.74 5.03 7.07
CA PHE A 230 -14.76 6.42 7.54
C PHE A 230 -16.16 7.01 7.39
N VAL A 231 -17.10 6.41 8.13
CA VAL A 231 -18.50 6.82 8.19
C VAL A 231 -18.91 7.07 9.64
N PRO A 232 -19.79 8.06 9.91
CA PRO A 232 -20.19 8.39 11.29
C PRO A 232 -20.81 7.23 12.07
N ALA A 233 -21.43 6.28 11.37
CA ALA A 233 -22.04 5.08 11.96
C ALA A 233 -21.00 4.10 12.54
N LEU A 234 -19.75 4.11 12.05
CA LEU A 234 -18.66 3.26 12.56
C LEU A 234 -17.74 4.02 13.52
N ASP A 235 -17.63 5.33 13.32
CA ASP A 235 -16.78 6.20 14.12
C ASP A 235 -17.46 7.55 14.37
N ALA A 236 -18.01 7.72 15.57
CA ALA A 236 -18.73 8.92 15.97
C ALA A 236 -17.83 10.16 16.10
N CYS A 237 -16.50 10.01 16.11
CA CYS A 237 -15.58 11.14 16.09
C CYS A 237 -15.58 11.84 14.72
N TRP A 238 -15.93 11.13 13.64
CA TRP A 238 -16.05 11.69 12.31
C TRP A 238 -17.44 12.33 12.10
N SER A 239 -17.45 13.64 11.89
CA SER A 239 -18.65 14.44 11.66
C SER A 239 -18.53 15.20 10.33
N PRO A 240 -18.96 14.62 9.19
CA PRO A 240 -19.03 15.31 7.91
C PRO A 240 -20.08 16.43 7.97
N HIS A 241 -19.80 17.57 7.34
CA HIS A 241 -20.75 18.68 7.23
C HIS A 241 -20.89 19.24 5.81
N THR A 242 -19.92 18.99 4.93
CA THR A 242 -19.97 19.44 3.53
C THR A 242 -19.63 18.28 2.60
N LEU A 243 -20.54 17.92 1.72
CA LEU A 243 -20.29 16.98 0.62
C LEU A 243 -19.74 17.75 -0.58
N VAL A 244 -18.56 17.35 -1.08
CA VAL A 244 -17.89 17.95 -2.23
C VAL A 244 -18.06 17.07 -3.48
N GLN A 245 -17.79 15.77 -3.35
CA GLN A 245 -17.94 14.78 -4.43
C GLN A 245 -18.51 13.45 -3.93
N SER A 246 -19.32 12.80 -4.75
CA SER A 246 -19.89 11.48 -4.43
C SER A 246 -18.87 10.36 -4.61
N LEU A 247 -18.63 9.59 -3.54
CA LEU A 247 -17.79 8.40 -3.58
C LEU A 247 -18.33 7.35 -4.57
N ASP A 248 -19.65 7.13 -4.60
CA ASP A 248 -20.27 6.16 -5.50
C ASP A 248 -20.02 6.48 -6.96
N GLN A 249 -20.13 7.75 -7.36
CA GLN A 249 -19.84 8.19 -8.72
C GLN A 249 -18.36 7.96 -9.08
N LEU A 250 -17.44 8.28 -8.16
CA LEU A 250 -16.01 8.05 -8.37
C LEU A 250 -15.67 6.55 -8.46
N VAL A 251 -16.35 5.69 -7.71
CA VAL A 251 -16.24 4.24 -7.85
C VAL A 251 -16.68 3.79 -9.23
N GLN A 252 -17.80 4.30 -9.76
CA GLN A 252 -18.23 3.96 -11.12
C GLN A 252 -17.19 4.40 -12.16
N VAL A 253 -16.60 5.58 -12.00
CA VAL A 253 -15.51 6.06 -12.86
C VAL A 253 -14.29 5.15 -12.77
N LEU A 254 -13.86 4.74 -11.57
CA LEU A 254 -12.74 3.81 -11.38
C LEU A 254 -12.98 2.45 -12.05
N LYS A 255 -14.21 1.92 -11.95
CA LYS A 255 -14.60 0.64 -12.56
C LYS A 255 -14.60 0.70 -14.09
N ALA A 256 -15.11 1.80 -14.64
CA ALA A 256 -15.21 2.04 -16.07
C ALA A 256 -13.86 2.43 -16.73
N ALA A 257 -12.93 3.00 -15.96
CA ALA A 257 -11.63 3.40 -16.47
C ALA A 257 -10.85 2.20 -17.02
N PRO A 258 -10.17 2.35 -18.18
CA PRO A 258 -9.29 1.30 -18.71
C PRO A 258 -8.16 1.00 -17.73
N ASP A 259 -7.55 -0.19 -17.87
CA ASP A 259 -6.34 -0.50 -17.11
C ASP A 259 -5.18 0.40 -17.56
N PRO A 260 -4.31 0.84 -16.64
CA PRO A 260 -3.18 1.69 -17.00
C PRO A 260 -2.31 1.05 -18.09
N ASP A 261 -2.02 1.81 -19.15
CA ASP A 261 -1.07 1.40 -20.17
C ASP A 261 0.37 1.59 -19.65
N PRO A 262 1.22 0.55 -19.66
CA PRO A 262 2.63 0.66 -19.28
C PRO A 262 3.41 1.73 -20.07
N THR A 263 2.93 2.10 -21.27
CA THR A 263 3.61 3.02 -22.19
C THR A 263 3.27 4.50 -21.97
N GLU A 264 2.11 4.82 -21.38
CA GLU A 264 1.67 6.22 -21.19
C GLU A 264 2.25 6.92 -19.94
N GLY A 265 2.83 6.15 -19.01
CA GLY A 265 3.31 6.65 -17.71
C GLY A 265 4.81 7.00 -17.61
N SER A 266 5.53 7.06 -18.73
CA SER A 266 6.94 7.47 -18.75
C SER A 266 7.05 8.90 -19.28
N PRO A 267 7.66 9.86 -18.54
CA PRO A 267 8.09 11.10 -19.16
C PRO A 267 9.04 10.71 -20.30
N GLY A 268 8.76 11.20 -21.51
CA GLY A 268 9.43 10.80 -22.74
C GLY A 268 10.96 10.82 -22.64
N PRO A 269 11.66 10.02 -23.44
CA PRO A 269 13.11 9.88 -23.33
C PRO A 269 13.78 11.22 -23.69
N ARG A 270 14.39 11.89 -22.71
CA ARG A 270 15.62 12.61 -23.01
C ARG A 270 16.61 11.55 -23.49
N SER A 271 17.15 11.72 -24.69
CA SER A 271 18.14 10.86 -25.31
C SER A 271 19.37 10.70 -24.40
N THR A 272 19.36 9.69 -23.55
CA THR A 272 20.54 9.15 -22.91
C THR A 272 21.07 8.02 -23.79
N PRO A 273 22.39 7.94 -24.05
CA PRO A 273 22.95 6.86 -24.84
C PRO A 273 22.64 5.52 -24.18
N MET A 274 22.33 4.50 -24.98
CA MET A 274 22.15 3.14 -24.48
C MET A 274 23.36 2.73 -23.63
N PRO A 275 23.15 2.18 -22.41
CA PRO A 275 24.25 1.55 -21.70
C PRO A 275 24.71 0.32 -22.52
N PRO A 276 26.02 0.06 -22.62
CA PRO A 276 26.52 -1.10 -23.34
C PRO A 276 25.90 -2.38 -22.74
N SER A 277 25.56 -3.32 -23.62
CA SER A 277 25.08 -4.65 -23.23
C SER A 277 26.00 -5.24 -22.16
N LYS A 278 25.43 -5.66 -21.03
CA LYS A 278 26.20 -6.34 -19.97
C LYS A 278 26.96 -7.52 -20.59
N PRO A 279 28.26 -7.68 -20.33
CA PRO A 279 28.99 -8.86 -20.79
C PRO A 279 28.34 -10.12 -20.20
N ARG A 280 28.28 -11.18 -21.00
CA ARG A 280 27.84 -12.50 -20.54
C ARG A 280 28.69 -12.90 -19.34
N GLU A 281 28.00 -13.29 -18.27
CA GLU A 281 28.60 -13.79 -17.03
C GLU A 281 29.53 -14.96 -17.36
N THR A 282 30.79 -14.88 -16.92
CA THR A 282 31.79 -15.91 -17.22
C THR A 282 31.63 -17.11 -16.30
N GLU A 283 32.06 -18.30 -16.75
CA GLU A 283 32.00 -19.54 -15.96
C GLU A 283 32.67 -19.38 -14.57
N ALA A 284 33.73 -18.57 -14.48
CA ALA A 284 34.41 -18.24 -13.23
C ALA A 284 33.54 -17.40 -12.26
N GLN A 285 32.77 -16.44 -12.78
CA GLN A 285 31.83 -15.64 -11.99
C GLN A 285 30.65 -16.49 -11.50
N ARG A 286 30.19 -17.43 -12.33
CA ARG A 286 29.14 -18.39 -11.98
C ARG A 286 29.59 -19.36 -10.90
N SER A 287 30.81 -19.88 -10.99
CA SER A 287 31.42 -20.75 -9.98
C SER A 287 31.66 -20.03 -8.66
N SER A 288 32.11 -18.77 -8.68
CA SER A 288 32.29 -17.97 -7.46
C SER A 288 30.94 -17.66 -6.78
N CYS A 289 29.87 -17.44 -7.56
CA CYS A 289 28.52 -17.26 -7.03
C CYS A 289 27.94 -18.56 -6.45
N LEU A 290 28.17 -19.71 -7.10
CA LEU A 290 27.77 -21.03 -6.58
C LEU A 290 28.55 -21.42 -5.33
N GLN A 291 29.85 -21.10 -5.26
CA GLN A 291 30.68 -21.32 -4.08
C GLN A 291 30.21 -20.46 -2.91
N TRP A 292 29.89 -19.18 -3.17
CA TRP A 292 29.31 -18.27 -2.17
C TRP A 292 27.94 -18.76 -1.67
N LEU A 293 27.11 -19.36 -2.53
CA LEU A 293 25.83 -19.95 -2.14
C LEU A 293 25.99 -21.25 -1.33
N SER A 294 27.03 -22.04 -1.59
CA SER A 294 27.35 -23.25 -0.82
C SER A 294 27.94 -22.96 0.57
N GLU A 295 28.56 -21.79 0.76
CA GLU A 295 29.05 -21.33 2.07
C GLU A 295 27.91 -20.85 3.00
N TRP A 296 26.70 -20.64 2.46
CA TRP A 296 25.51 -20.19 3.21
C TRP A 296 24.46 -21.29 3.47
N THR A 297 24.68 -22.51 3.01
CA THR A 297 23.91 -23.68 3.46
C THR A 297 24.40 -24.10 4.84
N LEU A 298 23.76 -23.58 5.88
CA LEU A 298 23.85 -24.14 7.23
C LEU A 298 23.33 -25.58 7.19
N GLU A 299 24.17 -26.54 7.56
CA GLU A 299 23.76 -27.92 7.83
C GLU A 299 22.72 -27.94 8.96
N PRO A 300 21.75 -28.87 8.93
CA PRO A 300 20.78 -29.03 10.01
C PRO A 300 21.46 -29.68 11.21
N ASP A 301 21.60 -28.94 12.31
CA ASP A 301 22.04 -29.50 13.58
C ASP A 301 20.99 -30.50 14.12
N ASN A 302 21.53 -31.65 14.51
CA ASN A 302 20.93 -32.80 15.17
C ASN A 302 20.53 -32.47 16.62
#